data_AF-A0A1L9B3K2-F1
#
_entry.id   AF-A0A1L9B3K2-F1
#
_cell.length_a   1.000
_cell.length_b   1.000
_cell.length_c   1.000
_cell.angle_alpha   90.00
_cell.angle_beta   90.00
_cell.angle_gamma   90.00
#
_symmetry.space_group_name_H-M   'P 1'
#
loop_
_entity.id
_entity.type
_entity.pdbx_description
1 polymer ?
#
loop_
_entity_poly.entity_id
_entity_poly.type
_entity_poly.pdbx_seq_one_letter_code
_entity_poly.pdbx_strand_id
1 'polypeptide(L)'
;MTAPIGPDFFLDMGLEEDSFDASTFAKNKERLLRADVAQLFFEGVVKKARRQRLLSREHFTVDGTLIEAWASLKSFKPKEKKDKEEPPDDPGNPTVDFHGEKRGNATHASTTDPEARLARKGWGKEARLSYAGYVLMENRHGLCVDVSLSLATGTAEREQALELVKQQKKKGVRVGTLGADKGYDTKDFVRKLREQGVVPHVAQNQNERRSSNVDARPERSSSWRSPKKPSDPSRGRLNPSFSAAC
;
A
#
# COMPACT_ATOMS: atom_id res chain seq x y z
N MET A 1 22.53 4.95 22.40
CA MET A 1 23.28 4.67 21.17
C MET A 1 22.48 3.67 20.35
N THR A 2 21.82 4.14 19.30
CA THR A 2 21.04 3.31 18.36
C THR A 2 21.97 2.82 17.25
N ALA A 3 22.33 1.54 17.27
CA ALA A 3 23.06 0.91 16.18
C ALA A 3 22.14 0.80 14.95
N PRO A 4 22.64 1.09 13.73
CA PRO A 4 21.88 0.86 12.50
C PRO A 4 21.72 -0.65 12.30
N ILE A 5 20.48 -1.08 12.09
CA ILE A 5 20.17 -2.48 11.77
C ILE A 5 20.57 -2.67 10.29
N GLY A 6 21.79 -3.14 10.06
CA GLY A 6 22.30 -3.51 8.74
C GLY A 6 21.79 -4.88 8.28
N PRO A 7 21.99 -5.25 7.00
CA PRO A 7 21.62 -6.55 6.45
C PRO A 7 22.28 -7.73 7.18
N ASP A 8 23.38 -7.49 7.89
CA ASP A 8 24.16 -8.49 8.64
C ASP A 8 23.33 -9.18 9.72
N PHE A 9 22.43 -8.44 10.37
CA PHE A 9 21.50 -8.98 11.38
C PHE A 9 20.50 -9.99 10.78
N PHE A 10 20.16 -9.84 9.49
CA PHE A 10 19.18 -10.71 8.84
C PHE A 10 19.79 -12.04 8.38
N LEU A 11 21.10 -12.06 8.12
CA LEU A 11 21.82 -13.22 7.57
C LEU A 11 22.61 -14.00 8.62
N ASP A 12 22.48 -13.64 9.90
CA ASP A 12 23.24 -14.23 11.02
C ASP A 12 24.76 -14.13 10.80
N MET A 13 25.20 -13.03 10.17
CA MET A 13 26.63 -12.76 9.93
C MET A 13 27.26 -12.08 11.14
N GLY A 14 28.51 -12.42 11.42
CA GLY A 14 29.29 -11.75 12.46
C GLY A 14 29.54 -10.28 12.11
N LEU A 15 29.67 -9.40 13.10
CA LEU A 15 29.99 -7.97 12.87
C LEU A 15 31.31 -7.74 12.13
N GLU A 16 32.21 -8.72 12.15
CA GLU A 16 33.54 -8.70 11.51
C GLU A 16 33.57 -9.54 10.23
N GLU A 17 32.45 -10.14 9.83
CA GLU A 17 32.36 -10.98 8.64
C GLU A 17 32.21 -10.10 7.40
N ASP A 18 32.91 -10.47 6.31
CA ASP A 18 32.86 -9.72 5.06
C ASP A 18 31.41 -9.67 4.53
N SER A 19 30.95 -8.46 4.20
CA SER A 19 29.60 -8.27 3.67
C SER A 19 29.39 -9.06 2.38
N PHE A 20 28.19 -9.61 2.20
CA PHE A 20 27.85 -10.42 1.03
C PHE A 20 28.10 -9.68 -0.28
N ASP A 21 28.80 -10.32 -1.22
CA ASP A 21 28.99 -9.78 -2.57
C ASP A 21 27.64 -9.65 -3.30
N ALA A 22 27.25 -8.42 -3.62
CA ALA A 22 26.00 -8.10 -4.32
C ALA A 22 25.88 -8.84 -5.66
N SER A 23 27.00 -9.21 -6.28
CA SER A 23 27.02 -9.98 -7.53
C SER A 23 26.45 -11.40 -7.33
N THR A 24 26.62 -11.98 -6.14
CA THR A 24 26.06 -13.30 -5.80
C THR A 24 24.54 -13.24 -5.63
N PHE A 25 24.01 -12.14 -5.09
CA PHE A 25 22.56 -11.90 -5.04
C PHE A 25 21.98 -11.75 -6.44
N ALA A 26 22.64 -10.97 -7.32
CA ALA A 26 22.19 -10.78 -8.70
C ALA A 26 22.12 -12.11 -9.48
N LYS A 27 23.15 -12.97 -9.35
CA LYS A 27 23.18 -14.30 -9.98
C LYS A 27 22.08 -15.24 -9.47
N ASN A 28 21.74 -15.15 -8.18
CA ASN A 28 20.75 -16.03 -7.55
C ASN A 28 19.33 -15.44 -7.50
N LYS A 29 19.14 -14.19 -7.91
CA LYS A 29 17.87 -13.46 -7.81
C LYS A 29 16.71 -14.24 -8.40
N GLU A 30 16.88 -14.77 -9.61
CA GLU A 30 15.83 -15.55 -10.30
C GLU A 30 15.44 -16.80 -9.49
N ARG A 31 16.42 -17.51 -8.95
CA ARG A 31 16.19 -18.70 -8.13
C ARG A 31 15.53 -18.35 -6.81
N LEU A 32 15.90 -17.24 -6.19
CA LEU A 32 15.30 -16.73 -4.96
C LEU A 32 13.83 -16.33 -5.17
N LEU A 33 13.54 -15.66 -6.29
CA LEU A 33 12.18 -15.27 -6.68
C LEU A 33 11.31 -16.51 -6.94
N ARG A 34 11.82 -17.52 -7.65
CA ARG A 34 11.08 -18.77 -7.93
C ARG A 34 10.85 -19.65 -6.69
N ALA A 35 11.66 -19.50 -5.65
CA ALA A 35 11.60 -20.32 -4.46
C ALA A 35 10.64 -19.77 -3.39
N ASP A 36 9.92 -18.67 -3.66
CA ASP A 36 8.96 -18.02 -2.77
C ASP A 36 9.49 -17.75 -1.35
N VAL A 37 10.81 -17.63 -1.19
CA VAL A 37 11.47 -17.56 0.13
C VAL A 37 10.98 -16.37 0.93
N ALA A 38 10.81 -15.21 0.29
CA ALA A 38 10.29 -14.02 0.94
C ALA A 38 8.87 -14.21 1.48
N GLN A 39 7.99 -14.86 0.70
CA GLN A 39 6.63 -15.16 1.12
C GLN A 39 6.62 -16.15 2.29
N LEU A 40 7.36 -17.25 2.17
CA LEU A 40 7.45 -18.27 3.23
C LEU A 40 8.03 -17.70 4.53
N PHE A 41 9.06 -16.86 4.42
CA PHE A 41 9.65 -16.15 5.55
C PHE A 41 8.63 -15.22 6.21
N PHE A 42 7.97 -14.37 5.44
CA PHE A 42 6.92 -13.47 5.94
C PHE A 42 5.81 -14.25 6.65
N GLU A 43 5.31 -15.34 6.06
CA GLU A 43 4.33 -16.21 6.71
C GLU A 43 4.86 -16.85 8.00
N GLY A 44 6.14 -17.22 8.03
CA GLY A 44 6.84 -17.69 9.23
C GLY A 44 6.83 -16.67 10.36
N VAL A 45 7.12 -15.40 10.04
CA VAL A 45 7.08 -14.28 10.99
C VAL A 45 5.66 -14.06 11.51
N VAL A 46 4.65 -14.01 10.64
CA VAL A 46 3.24 -13.86 11.04
C VAL A 46 2.79 -15.04 11.92
N LYS A 47 3.18 -16.28 11.57
CA LYS A 47 2.91 -17.47 12.41
C LYS A 47 3.56 -17.35 13.80
N LYS A 48 4.79 -16.84 13.88
CA LYS A 48 5.49 -16.61 15.16
C LYS A 48 4.78 -15.54 15.99
N ALA A 49 4.43 -14.40 15.38
CA ALA A 49 3.66 -13.33 16.03
C ALA A 49 2.32 -13.85 16.58
N ARG A 50 1.63 -14.71 15.82
CA ARG A 50 0.40 -15.37 16.29
C ARG A 50 0.64 -16.24 17.52
N ARG A 51 1.68 -17.09 17.52
CA ARG A 51 2.01 -17.95 18.68
C ARG A 51 2.32 -17.12 19.92
N GLN A 52 2.94 -15.95 19.73
CA GLN A 52 3.24 -15.00 20.79
C GLN A 52 2.04 -14.10 21.18
N ARG A 53 0.84 -14.35 20.62
CA ARG A 53 -0.39 -13.57 20.88
C ARG A 53 -0.28 -12.08 20.52
N LEU A 54 0.54 -11.77 19.52
CA LEU A 54 0.70 -10.41 18.99
C LEU A 54 -0.31 -10.06 17.88
N LEU A 55 -1.13 -11.01 17.43
CA LEU A 55 -2.21 -10.72 16.48
C LEU A 55 -3.54 -10.62 17.21
N SER A 56 -4.21 -9.46 17.11
CA SER A 56 -5.60 -9.33 17.55
C SER A 56 -6.53 -10.14 16.64
N ARG A 57 -7.73 -10.42 17.16
CA ARG A 57 -8.83 -11.01 16.40
C ARG A 57 -9.87 -9.97 15.99
N GLU A 58 -9.66 -8.71 16.37
CA GLU A 58 -10.66 -7.65 16.31
C GLU A 58 -10.41 -6.69 15.17
N HIS A 59 -9.37 -5.85 15.27
CA HIS A 59 -9.26 -4.66 14.44
C HIS A 59 -8.14 -4.75 13.41
N PHE A 60 -8.54 -4.75 12.14
CA PHE A 60 -7.63 -4.73 11.00
C PHE A 60 -7.94 -3.54 10.10
N THR A 61 -6.97 -3.11 9.31
CA THR A 61 -7.16 -2.13 8.24
C THR A 61 -6.57 -2.64 6.94
N VAL A 62 -7.23 -2.31 5.83
CA VAL A 62 -6.68 -2.49 4.49
C VAL A 62 -6.43 -1.14 3.85
N ASP A 63 -5.30 -1.00 3.18
CA ASP A 63 -4.95 0.18 2.40
C ASP A 63 -4.33 -0.22 1.06
N GLY A 64 -4.69 0.53 0.02
CA GLY A 64 -4.14 0.41 -1.33
C GLY A 64 -3.02 1.41 -1.55
N THR A 65 -1.90 0.96 -2.09
CA THR A 65 -0.75 1.81 -2.45
C THR A 65 -0.29 1.54 -3.87
N LEU A 66 0.38 2.52 -4.48
CA LEU A 66 1.06 2.34 -5.75
C LEU A 66 2.53 1.99 -5.49
N ILE A 67 2.99 0.91 -6.09
CA ILE A 67 4.39 0.51 -6.08
C ILE A 67 4.97 0.90 -7.43
N GLU A 68 5.92 1.83 -7.42
CA GLU A 68 6.58 2.29 -8.64
C GLU A 68 7.37 1.12 -9.26
N ALA A 69 7.15 0.91 -10.56
CA ALA A 69 7.88 -0.07 -11.33
C ALA A 69 9.29 0.45 -11.62
N TRP A 70 10.24 -0.47 -11.80
CA TRP A 70 11.57 -0.11 -12.30
C TRP A 70 11.52 0.12 -13.81
N ALA A 71 10.74 1.10 -14.24
CA ALA A 71 10.53 1.43 -15.63
C ALA A 71 10.43 2.95 -15.81
N SER A 72 11.19 3.48 -16.77
CA SER A 72 11.17 4.91 -17.09
C SER A 72 9.96 5.24 -17.98
N LEU A 73 9.39 6.44 -17.84
CA LEU A 73 8.41 6.97 -18.79
C LEU A 73 8.95 7.04 -20.23
N LYS A 74 10.27 7.08 -20.43
CA LYS A 74 10.89 6.98 -21.76
C LYS A 74 10.69 5.61 -22.42
N SER A 75 10.55 4.56 -21.61
CA SER A 75 10.26 3.20 -22.09
C SER A 75 8.79 3.02 -22.47
N PHE A 76 7.90 3.95 -22.10
CA PHE A 76 6.46 3.86 -22.36
C PHE A 76 6.14 4.28 -23.80
N LYS A 77 6.12 3.29 -24.69
CA LYS A 77 5.98 3.47 -26.15
C LYS A 77 4.63 2.94 -26.66
N PRO A 78 4.14 3.43 -27.81
CA PRO A 78 2.94 2.88 -28.44
C PRO A 78 3.05 1.37 -28.67
N LYS A 79 1.98 0.64 -28.43
CA LYS A 79 1.93 -0.83 -28.64
C LYS A 79 1.93 -1.20 -30.12
N GLU A 80 1.23 -0.42 -30.92
CA GLU A 80 1.26 -0.53 -32.38
C GLU A 80 2.36 0.37 -32.90
N LYS A 81 3.35 -0.21 -33.58
CA LYS A 81 4.28 0.58 -34.38
C LYS A 81 3.47 1.16 -35.54
N LYS A 82 3.10 2.44 -35.45
CA LYS A 82 2.94 3.21 -36.68
C LYS A 82 4.34 3.30 -37.26
N ASP A 83 4.54 2.85 -38.49
CA ASP A 83 5.77 3.09 -39.25
C ASP A 83 5.96 4.61 -39.34
N LYS A 84 6.64 5.16 -38.34
CA LYS A 84 7.15 6.53 -38.36
C LYS A 84 8.65 6.35 -38.51
N GLU A 85 9.16 6.88 -39.62
CA GLU A 85 10.58 6.95 -39.94
C GLU A 85 11.38 7.32 -38.68
N GLU A 86 12.42 6.53 -38.42
CA GLU A 86 13.37 6.82 -37.35
C GLU A 86 13.96 8.22 -37.63
N PRO A 87 13.84 9.18 -36.68
CA PRO A 87 14.55 10.44 -36.82
C PRO A 87 16.06 10.14 -36.85
N PRO A 88 16.87 10.97 -37.54
CA PRO A 88 18.30 10.74 -37.62
C PRO A 88 18.94 10.64 -36.24
N ASP A 89 19.95 9.78 -36.17
CA ASP A 89 20.66 9.32 -34.97
C ASP A 89 21.42 10.47 -34.30
N ASP A 90 20.71 11.26 -33.49
CA ASP A 90 21.28 12.33 -32.67
C ASP A 90 21.51 11.78 -31.24
N PRO A 91 22.75 11.74 -30.72
CA PRO A 91 23.04 11.20 -29.38
C PRO A 91 22.47 12.07 -28.23
N GLY A 92 21.84 13.21 -28.55
CA GLY A 92 21.11 14.06 -27.62
C GLY A 92 19.62 13.70 -27.59
N ASN A 93 19.07 13.60 -26.37
CA ASN A 93 17.67 13.29 -26.04
C ASN A 93 16.68 13.61 -27.19
N PRO A 94 15.99 12.61 -27.79
CA PRO A 94 15.11 12.86 -28.92
C PRO A 94 14.07 13.92 -28.56
N THR A 95 13.99 14.96 -29.37
CA THR A 95 12.94 15.99 -29.38
C THR A 95 11.63 15.35 -29.85
N VAL A 96 11.10 14.46 -29.02
CA VAL A 96 9.71 14.02 -29.14
C VAL A 96 8.85 15.15 -28.62
N ASP A 97 8.34 15.95 -29.56
CA ASP A 97 7.28 16.90 -29.31
C ASP A 97 6.02 16.13 -28.89
N PHE A 98 5.59 16.30 -27.63
CA PHE A 98 4.49 15.58 -27.00
C PHE A 98 3.16 16.35 -27.06
N HIS A 99 3.03 17.29 -27.98
CA HIS A 99 1.78 18.00 -28.21
C HIS A 99 0.79 17.14 -29.03
N GLY A 100 -0.13 16.46 -28.34
CA GLY A 100 -1.41 16.04 -28.92
C GLY A 100 -1.88 14.60 -28.61
N GLU A 101 -0.98 13.64 -28.41
CA GLU A 101 -1.37 12.26 -28.15
C GLU A 101 -1.39 11.93 -26.65
N LYS A 102 -2.58 11.67 -26.11
CA LYS A 102 -2.77 11.29 -24.71
C LYS A 102 -2.22 9.89 -24.46
N ARG A 103 -1.01 9.81 -23.90
CA ARG A 103 -0.40 8.56 -23.42
C ARG A 103 -1.33 7.88 -22.41
N GLY A 104 -1.63 6.60 -22.64
CA GLY A 104 -2.53 5.83 -21.79
C GLY A 104 -2.29 4.33 -21.89
N ASN A 105 -2.76 3.59 -20.88
CA ASN A 105 -2.52 2.14 -20.75
C ASN A 105 -3.13 1.30 -21.88
N ALA A 106 -4.13 1.83 -22.60
CA ALA A 106 -4.68 1.19 -23.78
C ALA A 106 -3.69 1.22 -24.95
N THR A 107 -3.12 2.40 -25.22
CA THR A 107 -2.32 2.69 -26.42
C THR A 107 -0.82 2.46 -26.24
N HIS A 108 -0.31 2.52 -25.01
CA HIS A 108 1.12 2.44 -24.71
C HIS A 108 1.44 1.35 -23.69
N ALA A 109 2.66 0.82 -23.75
CA ALA A 109 3.24 -0.11 -22.77
C ALA A 109 4.72 0.19 -22.58
N SER A 110 5.29 -0.15 -21.41
CA SER A 110 6.73 -0.03 -21.22
C SER A 110 7.46 -1.17 -21.92
N THR A 111 8.57 -0.83 -22.59
CA THR A 111 9.44 -1.83 -23.23
C THR A 111 10.31 -2.59 -22.22
N THR A 112 10.54 -2.04 -21.03
CA THR A 112 11.33 -2.68 -19.96
C THR A 112 10.45 -3.46 -18.98
N ASP A 113 9.19 -3.03 -18.81
CA ASP A 113 8.19 -3.71 -17.99
C ASP A 113 6.79 -3.59 -18.64
N PRO A 114 6.38 -4.54 -19.50
CA PRO A 114 5.11 -4.47 -20.23
C PRO A 114 3.84 -4.51 -19.35
N GLU A 115 3.97 -5.01 -18.12
CA GLU A 115 2.86 -5.13 -17.17
C GLU A 115 2.63 -3.85 -16.39
N ALA A 116 3.68 -3.07 -16.13
CA ALA A 116 3.57 -1.78 -15.46
C ALA A 116 2.54 -0.87 -16.13
N ARG A 117 1.67 -0.28 -15.30
CA ARG A 117 0.59 0.60 -15.75
C ARG A 117 0.86 2.03 -15.37
N LEU A 118 0.61 2.95 -16.29
CA LEU A 118 0.61 4.38 -16.01
C LEU A 118 -0.54 4.68 -15.04
N ALA A 119 -0.19 5.03 -13.81
CA ALA A 119 -1.12 5.29 -12.72
C ALA A 119 -0.74 6.57 -11.97
N ARG A 120 -1.74 7.23 -11.37
CA ARG A 120 -1.53 8.42 -10.53
C ARG A 120 -2.21 8.21 -9.18
N LYS A 121 -1.57 8.67 -8.10
CA LYS A 121 -2.11 8.55 -6.74
C LYS A 121 -3.33 9.44 -6.49
N GLY A 122 -3.48 10.52 -7.26
CA GLY A 122 -4.58 11.46 -7.11
C GLY A 122 -4.59 12.52 -8.20
N TRP A 123 -5.60 13.38 -8.16
CA TRP A 123 -5.70 14.52 -9.07
C TRP A 123 -4.50 15.46 -8.89
N GLY A 124 -3.93 15.94 -9.99
CA GLY A 124 -2.77 16.85 -9.98
C GLY A 124 -1.45 16.21 -9.52
N LYS A 125 -1.41 14.90 -9.27
CA LYS A 125 -0.16 14.18 -9.02
C LYS A 125 0.40 13.59 -10.31
N GLU A 126 1.72 13.53 -10.37
CA GLU A 126 2.46 12.91 -11.47
C GLU A 126 1.99 11.46 -11.67
N ALA A 127 1.85 11.07 -12.95
CA ALA A 127 1.57 9.70 -13.31
C ALA A 127 2.90 8.94 -13.47
N ARG A 128 3.01 7.78 -12.83
CA ARG A 128 4.19 6.91 -12.89
C ARG A 128 3.78 5.52 -13.36
N LEU A 129 4.76 4.77 -13.87
CA LEU A 129 4.57 3.36 -14.17
C LEU A 129 4.58 2.60 -12.84
N SER A 130 3.47 1.94 -12.51
CA SER A 130 3.27 1.36 -11.20
C SER A 130 2.46 0.07 -11.26
N TYR A 131 2.64 -0.72 -10.21
CA TYR A 131 1.73 -1.76 -9.75
C TYR A 131 0.87 -1.22 -8.61
N ALA A 132 -0.24 -1.89 -8.33
CA ALA A 132 -1.04 -1.63 -7.14
C ALA A 132 -0.74 -2.70 -6.09
N GLY A 133 -0.32 -2.27 -4.91
CA GLY A 133 -0.15 -3.13 -3.75
C GLY A 133 -1.27 -2.89 -2.74
N TYR A 134 -1.66 -3.94 -2.03
CA TYR A 134 -2.69 -3.90 -1.00
C TYR A 134 -2.13 -4.54 0.25
N VAL A 135 -2.23 -3.83 1.37
CA VAL A 135 -1.64 -4.28 2.63
C VAL A 135 -2.75 -4.45 3.66
N LEU A 136 -2.80 -5.63 4.27
CA LEU A 136 -3.65 -5.90 5.42
C LEU A 136 -2.83 -5.76 6.70
N MET A 137 -3.27 -4.86 7.57
CA MET A 137 -2.61 -4.50 8.82
C MET A 137 -3.47 -4.95 10.01
N GLU A 138 -2.83 -5.48 11.04
CA GLU A 138 -3.39 -5.69 12.37
C GLU A 138 -3.11 -4.46 13.24
N ASN A 139 -4.15 -3.93 13.89
CA ASN A 139 -4.07 -2.56 14.43
C ASN A 139 -3.60 -2.49 15.88
N ARG A 140 -3.61 -3.59 16.66
CA ARG A 140 -3.19 -3.56 18.07
C ARG A 140 -1.68 -3.39 18.18
N HIS A 141 -0.91 -4.09 17.36
CA HIS A 141 0.55 -4.03 17.38
C HIS A 141 1.16 -3.51 16.08
N GLY A 142 0.34 -3.12 15.10
CA GLY A 142 0.80 -2.50 13.85
C GLY A 142 1.50 -3.49 12.92
N LEU A 143 1.06 -4.74 12.91
CA LEU A 143 1.70 -5.80 12.13
C LEU A 143 1.09 -5.91 10.74
N CYS A 144 1.93 -5.93 9.71
CA CYS A 144 1.52 -6.38 8.39
C CYS A 144 1.26 -7.89 8.43
N VAL A 145 0.04 -8.30 8.10
CA VAL A 145 -0.37 -9.72 8.17
C VAL A 145 -0.52 -10.36 6.79
N ASP A 146 -0.73 -9.55 5.76
CA ASP A 146 -0.80 -10.02 4.38
C ASP A 146 -0.59 -8.87 3.39
N VAL A 147 -0.10 -9.21 2.20
CA VAL A 147 0.12 -8.29 1.09
C VAL A 147 -0.34 -8.94 -0.20
N SER A 148 -0.98 -8.19 -1.08
CA SER A 148 -1.29 -8.61 -2.45
C SER A 148 -0.82 -7.56 -3.45
N LEU A 149 -0.52 -8.00 -4.67
CA LEU A 149 -0.13 -7.16 -5.79
C LEU A 149 -1.09 -7.39 -6.97
N SER A 150 -1.42 -6.32 -7.68
CA SER A 150 -2.13 -6.38 -8.95
C SER A 150 -1.61 -5.33 -9.92
N LEU A 151 -2.06 -5.40 -11.17
CA LEU A 151 -1.91 -4.28 -12.09
C LEU A 151 -2.65 -3.05 -11.55
N ALA A 152 -2.09 -1.86 -11.76
CA ALA A 152 -2.69 -0.60 -11.33
C ALA A 152 -3.80 -0.14 -12.30
N THR A 153 -4.85 -0.94 -12.46
CA THR A 153 -6.02 -0.62 -13.29
C THR A 153 -7.05 0.26 -12.56
N GLY A 154 -6.93 0.39 -11.23
CA GLY A 154 -7.83 1.18 -10.39
C GLY A 154 -9.15 0.50 -10.02
N THR A 155 -9.37 -0.75 -10.44
CA THR A 155 -10.63 -1.48 -10.22
C THR A 155 -10.53 -2.61 -9.20
N ALA A 156 -9.33 -3.15 -8.99
CA ALA A 156 -9.11 -4.40 -8.24
C ALA A 156 -9.12 -4.22 -6.70
N GLU A 157 -9.04 -2.99 -6.21
CA GLU A 157 -8.76 -2.71 -4.79
C GLU A 157 -9.72 -3.41 -3.81
N ARG A 158 -11.02 -3.33 -4.06
CA ARG A 158 -12.04 -3.94 -3.20
C ARG A 158 -12.02 -5.47 -3.25
N GLU A 159 -11.72 -6.03 -4.42
CA GLU A 159 -11.64 -7.47 -4.60
C GLU A 159 -10.41 -8.04 -3.88
N GLN A 160 -9.29 -7.34 -3.99
CA GLN A 160 -8.04 -7.70 -3.33
C GLN A 160 -8.16 -7.63 -1.82
N ALA A 161 -8.82 -6.60 -1.27
CA ALA A 161 -9.13 -6.53 0.15
C ALA A 161 -9.97 -7.73 0.65
N LEU A 162 -11.01 -8.13 -0.10
CA LEU A 162 -11.83 -9.29 0.26
C LEU A 162 -11.05 -10.60 0.19
N GLU A 163 -10.14 -10.74 -0.77
CA GLU A 163 -9.29 -11.92 -0.91
C GLU A 163 -8.25 -12.00 0.22
N LEU A 164 -7.61 -10.88 0.59
CA LEU A 164 -6.68 -10.82 1.72
C LEU A 164 -7.35 -11.29 3.03
N VAL A 165 -8.57 -10.80 3.30
CA VAL A 165 -9.34 -11.23 4.49
C VAL A 165 -9.67 -12.74 4.42
N LYS A 166 -10.06 -13.23 3.24
CA LYS A 166 -10.38 -14.65 3.03
C LYS A 166 -9.15 -15.54 3.22
N GLN A 167 -7.99 -15.13 2.71
CA GLN A 167 -6.73 -15.86 2.86
C GLN A 167 -6.29 -15.92 4.33
N GLN A 168 -6.40 -14.81 5.06
CA GLN A 168 -6.11 -14.80 6.49
C GLN A 168 -7.00 -15.77 7.28
N LYS A 169 -8.29 -15.89 6.93
CA LYS A 169 -9.18 -16.89 7.55
C LYS A 169 -8.75 -18.31 7.26
N LYS A 170 -8.36 -18.63 6.02
CA LYS A 170 -7.81 -19.95 5.67
C LYS A 170 -6.54 -20.25 6.47
N LYS A 171 -5.71 -19.23 6.72
CA LYS A 171 -4.50 -19.32 7.57
C LYS A 171 -4.82 -19.42 9.07
N GLY A 172 -6.09 -19.36 9.48
CA GLY A 172 -6.54 -19.46 10.87
C GLY A 172 -6.48 -18.14 11.65
N VAL A 173 -6.35 -17.00 10.96
CA VAL A 173 -6.42 -15.66 11.56
C VAL A 173 -7.85 -15.14 11.46
N ARG A 174 -8.43 -14.73 12.59
CA ARG A 174 -9.78 -14.16 12.63
C ARG A 174 -9.69 -12.64 12.45
N VAL A 175 -10.31 -12.13 11.41
CA VAL A 175 -10.52 -10.69 11.19
C VAL A 175 -11.93 -10.35 11.65
N GLY A 176 -12.08 -9.66 12.79
CA GLY A 176 -13.39 -9.31 13.35
C GLY A 176 -14.01 -8.07 12.70
N THR A 177 -13.19 -7.05 12.46
CA THR A 177 -13.56 -5.77 11.88
C THR A 177 -12.51 -5.37 10.85
N LEU A 178 -12.92 -4.70 9.79
CA LEU A 178 -12.01 -4.17 8.76
C LEU A 178 -12.26 -2.68 8.54
N GLY A 179 -11.26 -1.87 8.89
CA GLY A 179 -11.17 -0.47 8.52
C GLY A 179 -10.66 -0.31 7.09
N ALA A 180 -11.24 0.65 6.36
CA ALA A 180 -10.81 0.99 5.01
C ALA A 180 -11.22 2.42 4.67
N ASP A 181 -10.66 2.97 3.60
CA ASP A 181 -10.92 4.35 3.16
C ASP A 181 -12.35 4.55 2.61
N LYS A 182 -12.70 5.80 2.28
CA LYS A 182 -14.04 6.17 1.78
C LYS A 182 -14.38 5.54 0.42
N GLY A 183 -13.39 5.15 -0.36
CA GLY A 183 -13.55 4.44 -1.63
C GLY A 183 -14.14 3.04 -1.45
N TYR A 184 -13.95 2.40 -0.30
CA TYR A 184 -14.48 1.06 -0.03
C TYR A 184 -15.96 1.03 0.34
N ASP A 185 -16.60 2.17 0.64
CA ASP A 185 -18.02 2.20 1.05
C ASP A 185 -18.95 1.98 -0.14
N THR A 186 -18.97 0.76 -0.68
CA THR A 186 -19.89 0.33 -1.74
C THR A 186 -20.79 -0.79 -1.22
N LYS A 187 -22.03 -0.84 -1.73
CA LYS A 187 -23.03 -1.86 -1.35
C LYS A 187 -22.47 -3.27 -1.48
N ASP A 188 -21.80 -3.58 -2.59
CA ASP A 188 -21.26 -4.91 -2.84
C ASP A 188 -20.08 -5.25 -1.93
N PHE A 189 -19.18 -4.31 -1.64
CA PHE A 189 -18.05 -4.58 -0.76
C PHE A 189 -18.52 -4.81 0.68
N VAL A 190 -19.38 -3.93 1.19
CA VAL A 190 -19.97 -4.04 2.53
C VAL A 190 -20.75 -5.35 2.68
N ARG A 191 -21.55 -5.73 1.68
CA ARG A 191 -22.29 -7.00 1.68
C ARG A 191 -21.34 -8.19 1.75
N LYS A 192 -20.37 -8.29 0.83
CA LYS A 192 -19.40 -9.40 0.78
C LYS A 192 -18.55 -9.51 2.04
N LEU A 193 -18.20 -8.39 2.66
CA LEU A 193 -17.45 -8.37 3.91
C LEU A 193 -18.28 -8.90 5.09
N ARG A 194 -19.57 -8.55 5.14
CA ARG A 194 -20.53 -9.09 6.12
C ARG A 194 -20.82 -10.58 5.91
N GLU A 195 -20.96 -11.04 4.66
CA GLU A 195 -21.09 -12.47 4.30
C GLU A 195 -19.87 -13.27 4.79
N GLN A 196 -18.70 -12.64 4.77
CA GLN A 196 -17.49 -13.20 5.33
C GLN A 196 -17.46 -13.17 6.89
N GLY A 197 -18.45 -12.60 7.56
CA GLY A 197 -18.50 -12.48 9.03
C GLY A 197 -17.57 -11.40 9.61
N VAL A 198 -17.22 -10.39 8.81
CA VAL A 198 -16.39 -9.24 9.23
C VAL A 198 -17.24 -7.98 9.28
N VAL A 199 -17.10 -7.22 10.36
CA VAL A 199 -17.81 -5.95 10.52
C VAL A 199 -17.07 -4.84 9.74
N PRO A 200 -17.74 -4.17 8.78
CA PRO A 200 -17.15 -3.05 8.04
C PRO A 200 -16.99 -1.83 8.95
N HIS A 201 -15.77 -1.31 9.08
CA HIS A 201 -15.45 -0.01 9.69
C HIS A 201 -14.89 0.94 8.63
N VAL A 202 -15.62 1.05 7.52
CA VAL A 202 -15.23 1.86 6.36
C VAL A 202 -15.63 3.32 6.57
N ALA A 203 -14.78 4.26 6.14
CA ALA A 203 -15.15 5.67 6.16
C ALA A 203 -16.37 5.93 5.27
N GLN A 204 -17.38 6.62 5.81
CA GLN A 204 -18.67 6.78 5.15
C GLN A 204 -18.58 7.69 3.91
N ASN A 205 -19.17 7.23 2.81
CA ASN A 205 -19.25 7.96 1.55
C ASN A 205 -20.63 8.58 1.35
N GLN A 206 -20.88 9.65 2.09
CA GLN A 206 -22.13 10.41 2.05
C GLN A 206 -21.99 11.68 1.22
N ASN A 207 -23.03 11.99 0.45
CA ASN A 207 -23.28 13.29 -0.18
C ASN A 207 -24.79 13.48 -0.40
N GLU A 208 -25.22 14.62 -0.92
CA GLU A 208 -26.64 14.94 -1.15
C GLU A 208 -27.43 13.88 -1.94
N ARG A 209 -26.74 13.07 -2.76
CA ARG A 209 -27.34 12.06 -3.65
C ARG A 209 -27.05 10.62 -3.23
N ARG A 210 -26.33 10.41 -2.12
CA ARG A 210 -25.84 9.09 -1.70
C ARG A 210 -25.77 8.96 -0.18
N SER A 211 -26.39 7.91 0.33
CA SER A 211 -26.23 7.44 1.71
C SER A 211 -25.10 6.40 1.82
N SER A 212 -24.52 6.32 3.02
CA SER A 212 -23.49 5.32 3.36
C SER A 212 -24.08 3.92 3.45
N ASN A 213 -23.30 2.89 3.09
CA ASN A 213 -23.71 1.49 3.25
C ASN A 213 -23.33 0.92 4.63
N VAL A 214 -22.52 1.66 5.39
CA VAL A 214 -22.14 1.33 6.77
C VAL A 214 -22.90 2.25 7.72
N ASP A 215 -23.42 1.65 8.79
CA ASP A 215 -24.10 2.36 9.87
C ASP A 215 -23.16 3.40 10.50
N ALA A 216 -23.73 4.48 11.03
CA ALA A 216 -22.94 5.45 11.80
C ALA A 216 -22.24 4.71 12.95
N ARG A 217 -21.00 5.12 13.24
CA ARG A 217 -20.14 4.50 14.24
C ARG A 217 -20.93 4.29 15.55
N PRO A 218 -21.13 3.05 16.02
CA PRO A 218 -21.66 2.81 17.36
C PRO A 218 -20.73 3.47 18.38
N GLU A 219 -21.29 4.05 19.44
CA GLU A 219 -20.50 4.65 20.51
C GLU A 219 -19.44 3.67 21.02
N ARG A 220 -18.26 4.22 21.29
CA ARG A 220 -16.96 3.52 21.46
C ARG A 220 -17.08 2.27 22.32
N SER A 221 -16.72 1.09 21.78
CA SER A 221 -16.37 -0.05 22.62
C SER A 221 -15.04 0.21 23.35
N SER A 222 -14.93 -0.33 24.55
CA SER A 222 -13.82 -0.11 25.50
C SER A 222 -12.43 -0.55 25.03
N SER A 223 -12.30 -1.14 23.82
CA SER A 223 -11.06 -1.69 23.28
C SER A 223 -10.09 -0.63 22.74
N TRP A 224 -10.55 0.61 22.50
CA TRP A 224 -9.72 1.74 22.07
C TRP A 224 -9.58 2.79 23.18
N ARG A 225 -8.88 2.45 24.26
CA ARG A 225 -8.38 3.45 25.21
C ARG A 225 -7.00 3.92 24.75
N SER A 226 -6.97 4.99 23.95
CA SER A 226 -5.74 5.77 23.83
C SER A 226 -5.34 6.25 25.23
N PRO A 227 -4.07 6.14 25.65
CA PRO A 227 -3.61 6.77 26.88
C PRO A 227 -3.93 8.27 26.78
N LYS A 228 -4.72 8.79 27.72
CA LYS A 228 -4.85 10.24 27.86
C LYS A 228 -3.43 10.76 28.13
N LYS A 229 -2.93 11.66 27.28
CA LYS A 229 -1.77 12.47 27.66
C LYS A 229 -2.11 13.12 29.00
N PRO A 230 -1.23 13.07 30.02
CA PRO A 230 -1.45 13.84 31.23
C PRO A 230 -1.61 15.30 30.82
N SER A 231 -2.73 15.93 31.18
CA SER A 231 -2.84 17.38 31.12
C SER A 231 -1.89 17.94 32.16
N ASP A 232 -0.80 18.53 31.70
CA ASP A 232 0.14 19.29 32.52
C ASP A 232 -0.61 20.45 33.21
N PRO A 233 -0.71 20.46 34.56
CA PRO A 233 -1.46 21.49 35.28
C PRO A 233 -0.74 22.86 35.34
N SER A 234 0.49 23.00 34.81
CA SER A 234 1.31 24.19 35.06
C SER A 234 1.25 25.29 33.99
N ARG A 235 0.31 25.28 33.05
CA ARG A 235 0.08 26.44 32.14
C ARG A 235 -1.09 27.28 32.60
N GLY A 236 -0.81 28.08 33.64
CA GLY A 236 -1.66 29.19 34.06
C GLY A 236 -1.89 30.17 32.89
N ARG A 237 -3.15 30.58 32.76
CA ARG A 237 -3.59 31.62 31.83
C ARG A 237 -2.88 32.93 32.15
N LEU A 238 -2.18 33.50 31.18
CA LEU A 238 -1.87 34.92 31.15
C LEU A 238 -2.60 35.51 29.95
N ASN A 239 -3.74 36.16 30.21
CA ASN A 239 -4.15 37.33 29.46
C ASN A 239 -3.75 38.53 30.32
N PRO A 240 -3.18 39.59 29.72
CA PRO A 240 -4.01 40.78 29.63
C PRO A 240 -3.88 41.53 28.29
N SER A 241 -5.05 41.99 27.85
CA SER A 241 -5.33 43.27 27.19
C SER A 241 -4.16 44.17 26.75
N PHE A 242 -4.17 44.56 25.47
CA PHE A 242 -3.91 45.95 25.08
C PHE A 242 -4.83 46.36 23.93
N SER A 243 -5.38 47.56 24.08
CA SER A 243 -6.37 48.23 23.22
C SER A 243 -5.68 49.33 22.40
N ALA A 244 -6.24 49.57 21.21
CA ALA A 244 -6.29 50.84 20.46
C ALA A 244 -5.05 51.44 19.77
N ALA A 245 -5.31 51.83 18.51
CA ALA A 245 -4.87 53.03 17.77
C ALA A 245 -3.39 53.14 17.33
N CYS A 246 -3.13 52.90 16.04
CA CYS A 246 -3.05 53.89 14.97
C CYS A 246 -2.91 53.19 13.61
#